data_AF-A0A972NFV4-F1
#
_entry.id   AF-A0A972NFV4-F1
#
_cell.length_a   1.000
_cell.length_b   1.000
_cell.length_c   1.000
_cell.angle_alpha   90.00
_cell.angle_beta   90.00
_cell.angle_gamma   90.00
#
_symmetry.space_group_name_H-M   'P 1'
#
loop_
_entity.id
_entity.type
_entity.pdbx_description
1 polymer ?
#
loop_
_entity_poly.entity_id
_entity_poly.type
_entity_poly.pdbx_seq_one_letter_code
_entity_poly.pdbx_strand_id
1 'polypeptide(L)'
;MLKKLLLGAALFAAGATVSLAQTAEQKAPTAAETIEKAGGEAVERLKAAELAKVVEKAAKVLRETQNAVLLLGQGKDEEALKLLKKVSKELEELIEEYGLVRLPVDVTFVEFDGVSDLETAKKLNAQVKELVKNNNFVDARFLLNLLRNEIDITTTYMPLALYKQAVDLAVKLLEEGKRDAALLALQSALGTLEIEVVVIPKPLLEAQLLVEKAEELYQVNPEEALKLLERAKYDVELTIALGYVSSEKDVEPLLEKIEKLMKAVKEHAETTGKQFEEVKKGLEQLRQEATTTR
;
A
#
# COMPACT_ATOMS: atom_id res chain seq x y z
N MET A 1 -46.24 53.03 66.08
CA MET A 1 -45.09 53.19 67.00
C MET A 1 -44.46 51.82 67.20
N LEU A 2 -43.15 51.57 67.12
CA LEU A 2 -42.01 52.33 66.54
C LEU A 2 -41.69 51.74 65.14
N LYS A 3 -40.74 52.16 64.27
CA LYS A 3 -39.44 52.87 64.28
C LYS A 3 -38.20 51.93 64.38
N LYS A 4 -37.26 52.12 63.43
CA LYS A 4 -35.96 51.42 63.18
C LYS A 4 -36.10 50.07 62.44
N LEU A 5 -35.41 49.73 61.34
CA LEU A 5 -34.22 50.21 60.59
C LEU A 5 -32.83 49.84 61.17
N LEU A 6 -32.16 48.88 60.50
CA LEU A 6 -30.71 48.65 60.25
C LEU A 6 -30.61 47.20 59.69
N LEU A 7 -30.26 46.96 58.42
CA LEU A 7 -28.92 47.03 57.79
C LEU A 7 -27.91 46.04 58.40
N GLY A 8 -27.59 44.98 57.64
CA GLY A 8 -26.54 44.00 57.95
C GLY A 8 -26.13 43.28 56.66
N ALA A 9 -24.88 43.49 56.22
CA ALA A 9 -24.39 42.97 54.95
C ALA A 9 -23.90 41.52 55.09
N ALA A 10 -24.19 40.68 54.09
CA ALA A 10 -23.58 39.37 53.93
C ALA A 10 -22.72 39.39 52.65
N LEU A 11 -21.43 39.08 52.78
CA LEU A 11 -20.51 38.94 51.65
C LEU A 11 -20.91 37.72 50.82
N PHE A 12 -21.15 37.90 49.52
CA PHE A 12 -21.02 36.82 48.55
C PHE A 12 -19.54 36.62 48.22
N ALA A 13 -18.90 35.64 48.86
CA ALA A 13 -17.59 35.17 48.44
C ALA A 13 -17.74 34.36 47.14
N ALA A 14 -17.03 34.77 46.08
CA ALA A 14 -17.03 34.06 44.81
C ALA A 14 -16.32 32.70 44.97
N GLY A 15 -17.11 31.62 44.97
CA GLY A 15 -16.58 30.26 44.90
C GLY A 15 -16.04 29.99 43.50
N ALA A 16 -14.73 30.16 43.31
CA ALA A 16 -14.04 29.70 42.11
C ALA A 16 -14.06 28.18 42.09
N THR A 17 -14.94 27.58 41.28
CA THR A 17 -14.90 26.15 40.98
C THR A 17 -13.66 25.88 40.13
N VAL A 18 -12.58 25.44 40.79
CA VAL A 18 -11.39 24.89 40.12
C VAL A 18 -11.85 23.67 39.31
N SER A 19 -11.96 23.86 37.99
CA SER A 19 -12.15 22.75 37.07
C SER A 19 -10.87 21.94 37.07
N LEU A 20 -10.86 20.82 37.80
CA LEU A 20 -9.86 19.78 37.65
C LEU A 20 -10.02 19.21 36.24
N ALA A 21 -9.27 19.77 35.30
CA ALA A 21 -9.09 19.17 34.00
C ALA A 21 -8.47 17.79 34.21
N GLN A 22 -9.28 16.74 34.03
CA GLN A 22 -8.77 15.40 33.87
C GLN A 22 -8.03 15.36 32.53
N THR A 23 -6.73 15.65 32.56
CA THR A 23 -5.80 15.08 31.59
C THR A 23 -5.90 13.57 31.73
N ALA A 24 -6.75 12.97 30.90
CA ALA A 24 -6.62 11.56 30.59
C ALA A 24 -5.27 11.40 29.89
N GLU A 25 -4.27 10.89 30.62
CA GLU A 25 -3.10 10.32 29.98
C GLU A 25 -3.61 9.24 29.02
N GLN A 26 -3.51 9.51 27.71
CA GLN A 26 -3.67 8.47 26.71
C GLN A 26 -2.50 7.50 26.93
N LYS A 27 -2.79 6.44 27.69
CA LYS A 27 -1.86 5.35 27.94
C LYS A 27 -1.35 4.86 26.59
N ALA A 28 -0.02 4.85 26.42
CA ALA A 28 0.60 4.40 25.19
C ALA A 28 0.10 2.98 24.82
N PRO A 29 -0.17 2.70 23.53
CA PRO A 29 -0.68 1.40 23.10
C PRO A 29 0.32 0.30 23.49
N THR A 30 -0.20 -0.85 23.89
CA THR A 30 0.65 -2.01 24.17
C THR A 30 1.19 -2.61 22.86
N ALA A 31 2.31 -3.32 22.93
CA ALA A 31 2.88 -4.01 21.77
C ALA A 31 1.91 -5.06 21.22
N ALA A 32 1.10 -5.71 22.07
CA ALA A 32 0.07 -6.66 21.63
C ALA A 32 -0.99 -5.99 20.73
N GLU A 33 -1.55 -4.85 21.17
CA GLU A 33 -2.54 -4.07 20.39
C GLU A 33 -1.93 -3.49 19.11
N THR A 34 -0.64 -3.13 19.16
CA THR A 34 0.10 -2.64 17.99
C THR A 34 0.35 -3.74 16.97
N ILE A 35 0.78 -4.93 17.42
CA ILE A 35 1.02 -6.11 16.55
C ILE A 35 -0.27 -6.59 15.90
N GLU A 36 -1.39 -6.63 16.64
CA GLU A 36 -2.70 -7.01 16.09
C GLU A 36 -3.14 -6.09 14.93
N LYS A 37 -2.80 -4.79 15.02
CA LYS A 37 -3.19 -3.78 14.02
C LYS A 37 -2.16 -3.59 12.91
N ALA A 38 -0.91 -3.97 13.12
CA ALA A 38 0.20 -3.66 12.22
C ALA A 38 -0.04 -4.16 10.79
N GLY A 39 -0.52 -5.40 10.62
CA GLY A 39 -0.86 -5.95 9.29
C GLY A 39 -1.87 -5.09 8.53
N GLY A 40 -3.01 -4.79 9.16
CA GLY A 40 -4.05 -3.94 8.56
C GLY A 40 -3.58 -2.51 8.29
N GLU A 41 -2.89 -1.87 9.25
CA GLU A 41 -2.39 -0.51 9.07
C GLU A 41 -1.34 -0.42 7.95
N ALA A 42 -0.41 -1.36 7.87
CA ALA A 42 0.65 -1.34 6.87
C ALA A 42 0.10 -1.60 5.45
N VAL A 43 -0.87 -2.52 5.33
CA VAL A 43 -1.65 -2.77 4.10
C VAL A 43 -2.38 -1.50 3.64
N GLU A 44 -3.12 -0.83 4.53
CA GLU A 44 -3.90 0.36 4.15
C GLU A 44 -3.00 1.57 3.81
N ARG A 45 -1.87 1.74 4.51
CA ARG A 45 -0.84 2.73 4.15
C ARG A 45 -0.31 2.49 2.73
N LEU A 46 0.00 1.23 2.39
CA LEU A 46 0.45 0.85 1.05
C LEU A 46 -0.64 1.12 -0.01
N LYS A 47 -1.88 0.67 0.21
CA LYS A 47 -3.00 0.92 -0.72
C LYS A 47 -3.19 2.41 -0.99
N ALA A 48 -3.18 3.24 0.05
CA ALA A 48 -3.30 4.69 -0.07
C ALA A 48 -2.14 5.30 -0.88
N ALA A 49 -0.90 4.83 -0.65
CA ALA A 49 0.27 5.29 -1.40
C ALA A 49 0.24 4.89 -2.89
N GLU A 50 -0.23 3.68 -3.22
CA GLU A 50 -0.36 3.22 -4.61
C GLU A 50 -1.52 3.92 -5.34
N LEU A 51 -2.68 4.08 -4.69
CA LEU A 51 -3.82 4.82 -5.24
C LEU A 51 -3.46 6.28 -5.55
N ALA A 52 -2.65 6.92 -4.69
CA ALA A 52 -2.16 8.28 -4.90
C ALA A 52 -1.23 8.45 -6.13
N LYS A 53 -0.73 7.36 -6.72
CA LYS A 53 0.05 7.41 -7.97
C LYS A 53 -0.82 7.53 -9.22
N VAL A 54 -2.11 7.17 -9.15
CA VAL A 54 -3.02 7.18 -10.31
C VAL A 54 -3.23 8.61 -10.81
N VAL A 55 -2.96 8.85 -12.09
CA VAL A 55 -3.13 10.19 -12.69
C VAL A 55 -4.60 10.38 -13.05
N GLU A 56 -5.34 11.11 -12.21
CA GLU A 56 -6.81 11.30 -12.33
C GLU A 56 -7.26 11.76 -13.73
N LYS A 57 -6.49 12.66 -14.38
CA LYS A 57 -6.76 13.17 -15.73
C LYS A 57 -6.65 12.06 -16.78
N ALA A 58 -5.64 11.19 -16.68
CA ALA A 58 -5.47 10.04 -17.57
C ALA A 58 -6.52 8.94 -17.29
N ALA A 59 -6.85 8.69 -16.02
CA ALA A 59 -7.94 7.81 -15.62
C ALA A 59 -9.31 8.30 -16.14
N LYS A 60 -9.55 9.61 -16.14
CA LYS A 60 -10.73 10.24 -16.76
C LYS A 60 -10.75 10.04 -18.28
N VAL A 61 -9.62 10.25 -18.96
CA VAL A 61 -9.46 10.00 -20.41
C VAL A 61 -9.80 8.55 -20.77
N LEU A 62 -9.35 7.57 -19.97
CA LEU A 62 -9.74 6.16 -20.13
C LEU A 62 -11.26 5.97 -20.03
N ARG A 63 -11.88 6.47 -18.95
CA ARG A 63 -13.34 6.37 -18.73
C ARG A 63 -14.14 7.06 -19.85
N GLU A 64 -13.70 8.21 -20.34
CA GLU A 64 -14.35 8.91 -21.47
C GLU A 64 -14.18 8.16 -22.79
N THR A 65 -13.07 7.45 -23.01
CA THR A 65 -12.90 6.56 -24.17
C THR A 65 -13.86 5.37 -24.09
N GLN A 66 -13.97 4.74 -22.92
CA GLN A 66 -14.93 3.64 -22.68
C GLN A 66 -16.38 4.11 -22.87
N ASN A 67 -16.72 5.31 -22.40
CA ASN A 67 -18.04 5.92 -22.62
C ASN A 67 -18.31 6.19 -24.11
N ALA A 68 -17.29 6.59 -24.90
CA ALA A 68 -17.44 6.74 -26.35
C ALA A 68 -17.75 5.39 -27.03
N VAL A 69 -17.10 4.30 -26.61
CA VAL A 69 -17.43 2.93 -27.07
C VAL A 69 -18.89 2.56 -26.74
N LEU A 70 -19.38 2.90 -25.54
CA LEU A 70 -20.79 2.69 -25.16
C LEU A 70 -21.76 3.54 -25.99
N LEU A 71 -21.44 4.82 -26.25
CA LEU A 71 -22.23 5.71 -27.10
C LEU A 71 -22.32 5.18 -28.54
N LEU A 72 -21.19 4.72 -29.11
CA LEU A 72 -21.22 4.01 -30.38
C LEU A 72 -22.12 2.77 -30.26
N GLY A 73 -21.96 1.90 -29.26
CA GLY A 73 -22.86 0.76 -29.05
C GLY A 73 -24.37 1.09 -29.07
N GLN A 74 -24.74 2.30 -28.62
CA GLN A 74 -26.12 2.81 -28.60
C GLN A 74 -26.59 3.51 -29.89
N GLY A 75 -25.75 3.64 -30.91
CA GLY A 75 -26.08 4.35 -32.17
C GLY A 75 -25.84 5.86 -32.14
N LYS A 76 -25.16 6.38 -31.12
CA LYS A 76 -25.01 7.81 -30.85
C LYS A 76 -23.69 8.37 -31.38
N ASP A 77 -23.50 8.28 -32.70
CA ASP A 77 -22.22 8.57 -33.35
C ASP A 77 -21.78 10.04 -33.17
N GLU A 78 -22.71 11.00 -33.20
CA GLU A 78 -22.40 12.42 -32.96
C GLU A 78 -21.96 12.71 -31.52
N GLU A 79 -22.62 12.09 -30.53
CA GLU A 79 -22.24 12.20 -29.11
C GLU A 79 -20.85 11.58 -28.88
N ALA A 80 -20.59 10.42 -29.48
CA ALA A 80 -19.29 9.73 -29.42
C ALA A 80 -18.18 10.55 -30.08
N LEU A 81 -18.40 11.09 -31.28
CA LEU A 81 -17.43 11.93 -31.99
C LEU A 81 -17.08 13.19 -31.18
N LYS A 82 -18.08 13.86 -30.60
CA LYS A 82 -17.87 15.03 -29.74
C LYS A 82 -17.04 14.67 -28.50
N LEU A 83 -17.30 13.51 -27.88
CA LEU A 83 -16.54 13.03 -26.73
C LEU A 83 -15.10 12.68 -27.12
N LEU A 84 -14.89 11.99 -28.24
CA LEU A 84 -13.55 11.59 -28.70
C LEU A 84 -12.68 12.77 -29.12
N LYS A 85 -13.26 13.84 -29.70
CA LYS A 85 -12.53 15.09 -29.96
C LYS A 85 -12.04 15.76 -28.67
N LYS A 86 -12.84 15.70 -27.59
CA LYS A 86 -12.44 16.15 -26.26
C LYS A 86 -11.32 15.27 -25.69
N VAL A 87 -11.46 13.95 -25.77
CA VAL A 87 -10.45 12.98 -25.31
C VAL A 87 -9.11 13.16 -26.06
N SER A 88 -9.15 13.36 -27.38
CA SER A 88 -7.95 13.65 -28.19
C SER A 88 -7.21 14.90 -27.70
N LYS A 89 -7.93 16.00 -27.41
CA LYS A 89 -7.35 17.22 -26.82
C LYS A 89 -6.79 16.99 -25.41
N GLU A 90 -7.50 16.26 -24.54
CA GLU A 90 -7.00 15.98 -23.19
C GLU A 90 -5.75 15.07 -23.21
N LEU A 91 -5.62 14.20 -24.20
CA LEU A 91 -4.40 13.43 -24.47
C LEU A 91 -3.24 14.30 -24.98
N GLU A 92 -3.50 15.34 -25.79
CA GLU A 92 -2.48 16.34 -26.17
C GLU A 92 -1.94 17.05 -24.93
N GLU A 93 -2.83 17.56 -24.08
CA GLU A 93 -2.46 18.23 -22.83
C GLU A 93 -1.71 17.28 -21.87
N LEU A 94 -2.07 16.00 -21.79
CA LEU A 94 -1.33 15.00 -21.00
C LEU A 94 0.08 14.74 -21.55
N ILE A 95 0.24 14.73 -22.88
CA ILE A 95 1.55 14.57 -23.52
C ILE A 95 2.42 15.82 -23.33
N GLU A 96 1.83 17.02 -23.31
CA GLU A 96 2.55 18.26 -22.97
C GLU A 96 2.98 18.30 -21.49
N GLU A 97 2.15 17.79 -20.59
CA GLU A 97 2.39 17.81 -19.14
C GLU A 97 3.37 16.71 -18.67
N TYR A 98 3.26 15.48 -19.21
CA TYR A 98 4.03 14.31 -18.77
C TYR A 98 5.02 13.76 -19.81
N GLY A 99 5.01 14.27 -21.05
CA GLY A 99 5.79 13.74 -22.15
C GLY A 99 5.20 12.44 -22.75
N LEU A 100 6.01 11.69 -23.49
CA LEU A 100 5.59 10.46 -24.20
C LEU A 100 5.69 9.20 -23.33
N VAL A 101 5.53 9.33 -22.02
CA VAL A 101 5.59 8.21 -21.06
C VAL A 101 4.26 7.42 -21.01
N ARG A 102 4.29 6.27 -20.33
CA ARG A 102 3.07 5.60 -19.87
C ARG A 102 2.61 6.19 -18.53
N LEU A 103 1.31 6.38 -18.33
CA LEU A 103 0.74 6.90 -17.07
C LEU A 103 -0.13 5.86 -16.36
N PRO A 104 -0.04 5.71 -15.03
CA PRO A 104 -0.96 4.84 -14.28
C PRO A 104 -2.37 5.44 -14.31
N VAL A 105 -3.34 4.63 -14.75
CA VAL A 105 -4.75 5.03 -14.93
C VAL A 105 -5.73 4.26 -14.07
N ASP A 106 -5.30 3.12 -13.53
CA ASP A 106 -6.05 2.33 -12.55
C ASP A 106 -5.09 1.48 -11.70
N VAL A 107 -5.48 1.18 -10.47
CA VAL A 107 -4.74 0.33 -9.52
C VAL A 107 -5.75 -0.57 -8.80
N THR A 108 -5.48 -1.87 -8.80
CA THR A 108 -6.28 -2.86 -8.06
C THR A 108 -5.38 -3.74 -7.19
N PHE A 109 -5.97 -4.31 -6.13
CA PHE A 109 -5.24 -5.08 -5.12
C PHE A 109 -5.89 -6.44 -4.92
N VAL A 110 -5.08 -7.49 -4.78
CA VAL A 110 -5.53 -8.79 -4.28
C VAL A 110 -4.62 -9.19 -3.13
N GLU A 111 -5.21 -9.38 -1.95
CA GLU A 111 -4.49 -9.87 -0.77
C GLU A 111 -4.59 -11.39 -0.67
N PHE A 112 -3.48 -12.02 -0.29
CA PHE A 112 -3.40 -13.45 0.00
C PHE A 112 -2.98 -13.64 1.44
N ASP A 113 -3.92 -14.14 2.25
CA ASP A 113 -3.72 -14.47 3.67
C ASP A 113 -3.37 -15.95 3.81
N GLY A 114 -2.16 -16.31 3.39
CA GLY A 114 -1.59 -17.64 3.56
C GLY A 114 -1.10 -17.92 4.98
N VAL A 115 -0.14 -18.82 5.12
CA VAL A 115 0.41 -19.18 6.43
C VAL A 115 1.21 -18.03 7.04
N SER A 116 0.87 -17.69 8.29
CA SER A 116 1.56 -16.69 9.13
C SER A 116 2.41 -17.30 10.26
N ASP A 117 2.39 -18.62 10.42
CA ASP A 117 3.24 -19.34 11.40
C ASP A 117 4.53 -19.86 10.75
N LEU A 118 5.66 -19.45 11.31
CA LEU A 118 7.02 -19.76 10.84
C LEU A 118 7.30 -21.27 10.73
N GLU A 119 6.90 -22.08 11.72
CA GLU A 119 7.19 -23.52 11.72
C GLU A 119 6.31 -24.27 10.71
N THR A 120 5.04 -23.86 10.58
CA THR A 120 4.14 -24.34 9.53
C THR A 120 4.65 -23.96 8.14
N ALA A 121 5.13 -22.73 7.95
CA ALA A 121 5.73 -22.27 6.69
C ALA A 121 6.98 -23.10 6.32
N LYS A 122 7.92 -23.29 7.26
CA LYS A 122 9.11 -24.16 7.07
C LYS A 122 8.70 -25.58 6.66
N LYS A 123 7.70 -26.17 7.33
CA LYS A 123 7.21 -27.52 7.03
C LYS A 123 6.60 -27.61 5.62
N LEU A 124 5.76 -26.65 5.24
CA LEU A 124 5.15 -26.58 3.91
C LEU A 124 6.21 -26.39 2.81
N ASN A 125 7.19 -25.51 3.02
CA ASN A 125 8.32 -25.29 2.11
C ASN A 125 9.15 -26.58 1.91
N ALA A 126 9.44 -27.32 2.99
CA ALA A 126 10.10 -28.62 2.90
C ALA A 126 9.26 -29.67 2.12
N GLN A 127 7.93 -29.69 2.32
CA GLN A 127 7.02 -30.56 1.56
C GLN A 127 6.96 -30.19 0.07
N VAL A 128 6.89 -28.90 -0.27
CA VAL A 128 6.96 -28.42 -1.67
C VAL A 128 8.24 -28.90 -2.34
N LYS A 129 9.39 -28.76 -1.69
CA LYS A 129 10.70 -29.19 -2.23
C LYS A 129 10.71 -30.69 -2.56
N GLU A 130 10.16 -31.55 -1.69
CA GLU A 130 10.08 -32.99 -1.94
C GLU A 130 9.05 -33.35 -3.03
N LEU A 131 7.90 -32.66 -3.08
CA LEU A 131 6.90 -32.87 -4.14
C LEU A 131 7.45 -32.49 -5.53
N VAL A 132 8.12 -31.34 -5.64
CA VAL A 132 8.78 -30.88 -6.88
C VAL A 132 9.86 -31.86 -7.33
N LYS A 133 10.72 -32.33 -6.40
CA LYS A 133 11.74 -33.36 -6.67
C LYS A 133 11.16 -34.67 -7.20
N ASN A 134 9.95 -35.03 -6.79
CA ASN A 134 9.22 -36.21 -7.25
C ASN A 134 8.30 -35.93 -8.47
N ASN A 135 8.43 -34.78 -9.13
CA ASN A 135 7.60 -34.31 -10.25
C ASN A 135 6.08 -34.20 -9.94
N ASN A 136 5.69 -34.16 -8.66
CA ASN A 136 4.29 -33.98 -8.27
C ASN A 136 3.91 -32.49 -8.23
N PHE A 137 3.84 -31.90 -9.43
CA PHE A 137 3.58 -30.46 -9.60
C PHE A 137 2.13 -30.04 -9.27
N VAL A 138 1.19 -30.97 -9.15
CA VAL A 138 -0.21 -30.66 -8.80
C VAL A 138 -0.29 -30.34 -7.31
N ASP A 139 0.18 -31.26 -6.47
CA ASP A 139 0.18 -31.06 -5.01
C ASP A 139 1.17 -29.96 -4.60
N ALA A 140 2.33 -29.86 -5.26
CA ALA A 140 3.27 -28.76 -5.02
C ALA A 140 2.64 -27.39 -5.29
N ARG A 141 1.83 -27.24 -6.35
CA ARG A 141 1.11 -25.98 -6.65
C ARG A 141 0.07 -25.65 -5.59
N PHE A 142 -0.62 -26.65 -5.04
CA PHE A 142 -1.56 -26.44 -3.94
C PHE A 142 -0.84 -25.92 -2.68
N LEU A 143 0.28 -26.55 -2.28
CA LEU A 143 1.04 -26.09 -1.12
C LEU A 143 1.73 -24.73 -1.34
N LEU A 144 2.21 -24.44 -2.55
CA LEU A 144 2.74 -23.11 -2.92
C LEU A 144 1.70 -22.01 -2.76
N ASN A 145 0.43 -22.27 -3.10
CA ASN A 145 -0.65 -21.31 -2.85
C ASN A 145 -0.90 -21.03 -1.36
N LEU A 146 -0.61 -21.98 -0.46
CA LEU A 146 -0.72 -21.77 1.00
C LEU A 146 0.43 -20.93 1.57
N LEU A 147 1.57 -20.86 0.86
CA LEU A 147 2.73 -20.03 1.23
C LEU A 147 2.59 -18.57 0.78
N ARG A 148 1.53 -18.20 0.06
CA ARG A 148 1.28 -16.82 -0.39
C ARG A 148 0.77 -15.97 0.77
N ASN A 149 1.65 -15.18 1.38
CA ASN A 149 1.32 -14.13 2.35
C ASN A 149 1.77 -12.77 1.77
N GLU A 150 1.00 -12.28 0.80
CA GLU A 150 1.41 -11.23 -0.14
C GLU A 150 0.23 -10.36 -0.59
N ILE A 151 0.57 -9.25 -1.23
CA ILE A 151 -0.37 -8.34 -1.90
C ILE A 151 0.07 -8.27 -3.37
N ASP A 152 -0.80 -8.71 -4.27
CA ASP A 152 -0.66 -8.47 -5.71
C ASP A 152 -1.24 -7.07 -6.01
N ILE A 153 -0.38 -6.11 -6.35
CA ILE A 153 -0.79 -4.78 -6.84
C ILE A 153 -0.78 -4.84 -8.36
N THR A 154 -1.95 -4.71 -8.99
CA THR A 154 -2.08 -4.66 -10.45
C THR A 154 -2.29 -3.22 -10.89
N THR A 155 -1.29 -2.63 -11.54
CA THR A 155 -1.36 -1.27 -12.09
C THR A 155 -1.62 -1.33 -13.58
N THR A 156 -2.65 -0.61 -14.04
CA THR A 156 -2.91 -0.41 -15.47
C THR A 156 -2.26 0.88 -15.93
N TYR A 157 -1.42 0.81 -16.96
CA TYR A 157 -0.72 1.94 -17.55
C TYR A 157 -1.24 2.27 -18.96
N MET A 158 -1.43 3.56 -19.24
CA MET A 158 -1.79 4.08 -20.57
C MET A 158 -0.54 4.60 -21.29
N PRO A 159 -0.06 3.96 -22.38
CA PRO A 159 1.03 4.50 -23.20
C PRO A 159 0.50 5.66 -24.07
N LEU A 160 0.67 6.89 -23.59
CA LEU A 160 0.01 8.09 -24.13
C LEU A 160 0.14 8.26 -25.65
N ALA A 161 1.34 8.07 -26.19
CA ALA A 161 1.61 8.27 -27.61
C ALA A 161 0.80 7.33 -28.51
N LEU A 162 0.76 6.03 -28.15
CA LEU A 162 0.07 5.00 -28.94
C LEU A 162 -1.45 5.06 -28.73
N TYR A 163 -1.88 5.32 -27.50
CA TYR A 163 -3.28 5.50 -27.16
C TYR A 163 -3.90 6.70 -27.91
N LYS A 164 -3.18 7.83 -27.98
CA LYS A 164 -3.62 9.02 -28.74
C LYS A 164 -3.74 8.73 -30.24
N GLN A 165 -2.76 8.07 -30.85
CA GLN A 165 -2.82 7.72 -32.29
C GLN A 165 -4.07 6.90 -32.64
N ALA A 166 -4.45 5.96 -31.77
CA ALA A 166 -5.66 5.16 -31.95
C ALA A 166 -6.96 5.97 -31.74
N VAL A 167 -7.00 6.89 -30.77
CA VAL A 167 -8.13 7.82 -30.58
C VAL A 167 -8.28 8.80 -31.75
N ASP A 168 -7.19 9.39 -32.23
CA ASP A 168 -7.19 10.31 -33.39
C ASP A 168 -7.69 9.60 -34.66
N LEU A 169 -7.28 8.35 -34.87
CA LEU A 169 -7.79 7.51 -35.95
C LEU A 169 -9.29 7.24 -35.81
N ALA A 170 -9.78 6.95 -34.60
CA ALA A 170 -11.22 6.76 -34.35
C ALA A 170 -12.04 8.04 -34.62
N VAL A 171 -11.53 9.21 -34.23
CA VAL A 171 -12.15 10.53 -34.57
C VAL A 171 -12.29 10.67 -36.08
N LYS A 172 -11.20 10.49 -36.83
CA LYS A 172 -11.20 10.59 -38.29
C LYS A 172 -12.17 9.59 -38.93
N LEU A 173 -12.20 8.35 -38.46
CA LEU A 173 -13.09 7.32 -39.01
C LEU A 173 -14.58 7.64 -38.76
N LEU A 174 -14.94 8.24 -37.64
CA LEU A 174 -16.31 8.73 -37.40
C LEU A 174 -16.67 9.93 -38.28
N GLU A 175 -15.73 10.85 -38.54
CA GLU A 175 -15.94 11.95 -39.50
C GLU A 175 -16.17 11.43 -40.93
N GLU A 176 -15.56 10.30 -41.29
CA GLU A 176 -15.78 9.58 -42.55
C GLU A 176 -17.04 8.67 -42.54
N GLY A 177 -17.82 8.66 -41.45
CA GLY A 177 -19.00 7.79 -41.27
C GLY A 177 -18.69 6.30 -41.09
N LYS A 178 -17.41 5.93 -40.91
CA LYS A 178 -16.91 4.55 -40.78
C LYS A 178 -16.98 4.05 -39.34
N ARG A 179 -18.19 4.06 -38.79
CA ARG A 179 -18.54 3.65 -37.41
C ARG A 179 -17.86 2.37 -36.93
N ASP A 180 -17.97 1.27 -37.68
CA ASP A 180 -17.41 -0.03 -37.26
C ASP A 180 -15.87 -0.01 -37.22
N ALA A 181 -15.24 0.70 -38.16
CA ALA A 181 -13.79 0.87 -38.17
C ALA A 181 -13.32 1.78 -37.01
N ALA A 182 -14.09 2.80 -36.64
CA ALA A 182 -13.81 3.62 -35.47
C ALA A 182 -13.91 2.80 -34.17
N LEU A 183 -14.92 1.92 -34.06
CA LEU A 183 -15.05 1.01 -32.92
C LEU A 183 -13.82 0.08 -32.80
N LEU A 184 -13.33 -0.47 -33.91
CA LEU A 184 -12.09 -1.26 -33.93
C LEU A 184 -10.86 -0.43 -33.52
N ALA A 185 -10.75 0.84 -33.95
CA ALA A 185 -9.67 1.73 -33.53
C ALA A 185 -9.71 2.02 -32.01
N LEU A 186 -10.90 2.22 -31.42
CA LEU A 186 -11.06 2.39 -29.96
C LEU A 186 -10.77 1.10 -29.19
N GLN A 187 -11.16 -0.06 -29.72
CA GLN A 187 -10.79 -1.35 -29.15
C GLN A 187 -9.27 -1.56 -29.20
N SER A 188 -8.61 -1.12 -30.28
CA SER A 188 -7.15 -1.08 -30.37
C SER A 188 -6.54 -0.12 -29.35
N ALA A 189 -7.14 1.04 -29.08
CA ALA A 189 -6.68 1.96 -28.03
C ALA A 189 -6.77 1.32 -26.63
N LEU A 190 -7.91 0.71 -26.30
CA LEU A 190 -8.08 0.00 -25.02
C LEU A 190 -7.17 -1.23 -24.91
N GLY A 191 -6.86 -1.89 -26.03
CA GLY A 191 -5.92 -3.01 -26.12
C GLY A 191 -4.44 -2.62 -26.04
N THR A 192 -4.08 -1.32 -26.00
CA THR A 192 -2.70 -0.88 -25.75
C THR A 192 -2.40 -0.59 -24.29
N LEU A 193 -3.39 -0.71 -23.41
CA LEU A 193 -3.17 -0.60 -21.97
C LEU A 193 -2.22 -1.71 -21.50
N GLU A 194 -1.14 -1.29 -20.85
CA GLU A 194 -0.16 -2.20 -20.24
C GLU A 194 -0.63 -2.57 -18.84
N ILE A 195 -0.38 -3.81 -18.42
CA ILE A 195 -0.64 -4.28 -17.07
C ILE A 195 0.71 -4.64 -16.45
N GLU A 196 0.95 -4.18 -15.23
CA GLU A 196 2.10 -4.55 -14.42
C GLU A 196 1.60 -5.09 -13.08
N VAL A 197 2.07 -6.27 -12.68
CA VAL A 197 1.74 -6.87 -11.38
C VAL A 197 2.95 -6.83 -10.48
N VAL A 198 2.85 -6.11 -9.37
CA VAL A 198 3.88 -6.01 -8.33
C VAL A 198 3.44 -6.83 -7.12
N VAL A 199 4.18 -7.88 -6.79
CA VAL A 199 3.91 -8.76 -5.65
C VAL A 199 4.75 -8.32 -4.46
N ILE A 200 4.11 -7.92 -3.35
CA ILE A 200 4.78 -7.46 -2.12
C ILE A 200 4.52 -8.44 -0.96
N PRO A 201 5.56 -8.98 -0.29
CA PRO A 201 5.38 -9.83 0.89
C PRO A 201 4.80 -9.05 2.08
N LYS A 202 3.67 -9.51 2.65
CA LYS A 202 3.03 -8.88 3.82
C LYS A 202 3.93 -8.86 5.07
N PRO A 203 4.69 -9.92 5.41
CA PRO A 203 5.53 -9.91 6.62
C PRO A 203 6.62 -8.83 6.60
N LEU A 204 7.20 -8.50 5.44
CA LEU A 204 8.18 -7.40 5.35
C LEU A 204 7.53 -6.02 5.56
N LEU A 205 6.30 -5.84 5.06
CA LEU A 205 5.51 -4.63 5.23
C LEU A 205 5.10 -4.44 6.72
N GLU A 206 4.73 -5.53 7.39
CA GLU A 206 4.50 -5.58 8.84
C GLU A 206 5.77 -5.24 9.64
N ALA A 207 6.90 -5.88 9.32
CA ALA A 207 8.17 -5.63 9.99
C ALA A 207 8.63 -4.16 9.89
N GLN A 208 8.42 -3.50 8.75
CA GLN A 208 8.70 -2.07 8.60
C GLN A 208 7.90 -1.22 9.58
N LEU A 209 6.57 -1.38 9.61
CA LEU A 209 5.71 -0.63 10.51
C LEU A 209 6.03 -0.91 11.99
N LEU A 210 6.32 -2.16 12.34
CA LEU A 210 6.70 -2.54 13.70
C LEU A 210 8.01 -1.88 14.17
N VAL A 211 8.99 -1.70 13.26
CA VAL A 211 10.22 -0.95 13.57
C VAL A 211 9.95 0.55 13.73
N GLU A 212 9.10 1.16 12.89
CA GLU A 212 8.65 2.55 13.10
C GLU A 212 7.97 2.72 14.47
N LYS A 213 7.07 1.80 14.85
CA LYS A 213 6.38 1.84 16.15
C LYS A 213 7.29 1.54 17.34
N ALA A 214 8.33 0.73 17.16
CA ALA A 214 9.39 0.56 18.16
C ALA A 214 10.21 1.86 18.33
N GLU A 215 10.46 2.60 17.26
CA GLU A 215 11.17 3.89 17.30
C GLU A 215 10.35 5.00 17.99
N GLU A 216 9.02 5.01 17.79
CA GLU A 216 8.10 5.88 18.52
C GLU A 216 8.11 5.60 20.04
N LEU A 217 8.39 4.35 20.46
CA LEU A 217 8.23 3.90 21.84
C LEU A 217 9.52 3.73 22.65
N TYR A 218 10.70 3.50 22.05
CA TYR A 218 11.88 3.01 22.81
C TYR A 218 12.37 3.92 23.94
N GLN A 219 12.13 5.23 23.87
CA GLN A 219 12.49 6.18 24.93
C GLN A 219 11.48 6.19 26.09
N VAL A 220 10.21 5.90 25.81
CA VAL A 220 9.09 5.99 26.75
C VAL A 220 8.81 4.64 27.41
N ASN A 221 8.85 3.57 26.61
CA ASN A 221 8.62 2.20 27.06
C ASN A 221 9.51 1.22 26.26
N PRO A 222 10.77 1.02 26.70
CA PRO A 222 11.71 0.11 26.05
C PRO A 222 11.19 -1.33 25.98
N GLU A 223 10.45 -1.80 26.99
CA GLU A 223 9.94 -3.18 27.03
C GLU A 223 8.93 -3.46 25.93
N GLU A 224 8.02 -2.52 25.65
CA GLU A 224 7.07 -2.67 24.54
C GLU A 224 7.76 -2.49 23.18
N ALA A 225 8.70 -1.54 23.06
CA ALA A 225 9.51 -1.39 21.84
C ALA A 225 10.29 -2.67 21.49
N LEU A 226 10.81 -3.38 22.50
CA LEU A 226 11.52 -4.65 22.30
C LEU A 226 10.59 -5.77 21.79
N LYS A 227 9.36 -5.86 22.28
CA LYS A 227 8.36 -6.83 21.77
C LYS A 227 8.01 -6.56 20.30
N LEU A 228 7.95 -5.30 19.90
CA LEU A 228 7.74 -4.90 18.50
C LEU A 228 8.94 -5.30 17.62
N LEU A 229 10.18 -5.09 18.09
CA LEU A 229 11.39 -5.53 17.39
C LEU A 229 11.51 -7.07 17.31
N GLU A 230 11.12 -7.78 18.36
CA GLU A 230 11.06 -9.25 18.38
C GLU A 230 10.06 -9.78 17.35
N ARG A 231 8.89 -9.14 17.21
CA ARG A 231 7.92 -9.49 16.16
C ARG A 231 8.43 -9.11 14.75
N ALA A 232 9.00 -7.92 14.57
CA ALA A 232 9.59 -7.53 13.28
C ALA A 232 10.69 -8.51 12.83
N LYS A 233 11.51 -9.02 13.77
CA LYS A 233 12.49 -10.07 13.50
C LYS A 233 11.81 -11.37 13.01
N TYR A 234 10.76 -11.80 13.71
CA TYR A 234 9.98 -12.99 13.34
C TYR A 234 9.38 -12.88 11.93
N ASP A 235 8.83 -11.72 11.57
CA ASP A 235 8.22 -11.51 10.25
C ASP A 235 9.27 -11.52 9.10
N VAL A 236 10.49 -11.06 9.38
CA VAL A 236 11.65 -11.21 8.47
C VAL A 236 12.06 -12.70 8.34
N GLU A 237 12.09 -13.48 9.42
CA GLU A 237 12.36 -14.92 9.36
C GLU A 237 11.24 -15.68 8.60
N LEU A 238 9.98 -15.29 8.80
CA LEU A 238 8.82 -15.85 8.09
C LEU A 238 8.91 -15.62 6.59
N THR A 239 9.37 -14.45 6.16
CA THR A 239 9.58 -14.11 4.73
C THR A 239 10.49 -15.13 4.03
N ILE A 240 11.55 -15.60 4.70
CA ILE A 240 12.44 -16.65 4.18
C ILE A 240 11.70 -17.98 4.08
N ALA A 241 10.98 -18.36 5.14
CA ALA A 241 10.25 -19.63 5.20
C ALA A 241 9.15 -19.73 4.15
N LEU A 242 8.51 -18.62 3.79
CA LEU A 242 7.52 -18.54 2.71
C LEU A 242 8.14 -18.54 1.30
N GLY A 243 9.44 -18.27 1.18
CA GLY A 243 10.19 -18.37 -0.08
C GLY A 243 10.28 -17.08 -0.89
N TYR A 244 10.05 -15.92 -0.27
CA TYR A 244 10.19 -14.61 -0.93
C TYR A 244 11.64 -14.16 -1.11
N VAL A 245 12.58 -14.77 -0.39
CA VAL A 245 14.02 -14.49 -0.49
C VAL A 245 14.75 -15.79 -0.85
N SER A 246 15.72 -15.69 -1.74
CA SER A 246 16.39 -16.87 -2.32
C SER A 246 17.40 -17.55 -1.38
N SER A 247 17.95 -16.84 -0.41
CA SER A 247 18.99 -17.34 0.50
C SER A 247 18.91 -16.69 1.89
N GLU A 248 19.07 -17.50 2.94
CA GLU A 248 19.14 -17.03 4.34
C GLU A 248 20.27 -16.00 4.54
N LYS A 249 21.39 -16.15 3.81
CA LYS A 249 22.57 -15.26 3.87
C LYS A 249 22.29 -13.84 3.39
N ASP A 250 21.24 -13.66 2.61
CA ASP A 250 20.85 -12.36 2.08
C ASP A 250 20.12 -11.56 3.19
N VAL A 251 19.57 -12.27 4.17
CA VAL A 251 18.76 -11.75 5.29
C VAL A 251 19.52 -11.73 6.62
N GLU A 252 20.48 -12.64 6.83
CA GLU A 252 21.40 -12.68 7.99
C GLU A 252 21.92 -11.28 8.41
N PRO A 253 22.43 -10.41 7.51
CA PRO A 253 22.94 -9.09 7.89
C PRO A 253 21.86 -8.14 8.42
N LEU A 254 20.59 -8.34 8.07
CA LEU A 254 19.47 -7.56 8.59
C LEU A 254 19.03 -8.08 9.96
N LEU A 255 18.94 -9.40 10.13
CA LEU A 255 18.64 -10.02 11.43
C LEU A 255 19.68 -9.62 12.49
N GLU A 256 20.97 -9.63 12.15
CA GLU A 256 22.03 -9.13 13.03
C GLU A 256 21.85 -7.65 13.42
N LYS A 257 21.39 -6.79 12.49
CA LYS A 257 21.13 -5.36 12.79
C LYS A 257 19.96 -5.20 13.75
N ILE A 258 18.88 -5.97 13.56
CA ILE A 258 17.73 -5.98 14.46
C ILE A 258 18.15 -6.43 15.87
N GLU A 259 18.98 -7.48 15.99
CA GLU A 259 19.53 -7.92 17.29
C GLU A 259 20.43 -6.86 17.96
N LYS A 260 21.28 -6.19 17.17
CA LYS A 260 22.13 -5.09 17.67
C LYS A 260 21.28 -3.90 18.14
N LEU A 261 20.21 -3.56 17.41
CA LEU A 261 19.24 -2.54 17.79
C LEU A 261 18.50 -2.91 19.08
N MET A 262 17.98 -4.14 19.18
CA MET A 262 17.34 -4.64 20.41
C MET A 262 18.30 -4.57 21.62
N LYS A 263 19.58 -4.86 21.42
CA LYS A 263 20.59 -4.72 22.47
C LYS A 263 20.78 -3.25 22.87
N ALA A 264 20.90 -2.33 21.91
CA ALA A 264 21.06 -0.90 22.18
C ALA A 264 19.83 -0.29 22.90
N VAL A 265 18.62 -0.72 22.55
CA VAL A 265 17.38 -0.35 23.29
C VAL A 265 17.44 -0.84 24.73
N LYS A 266 17.86 -2.09 24.99
CA LYS A 266 18.05 -2.64 26.35
C LYS A 266 19.12 -1.90 27.15
N GLU A 267 20.18 -1.44 26.49
CA GLU A 267 21.32 -0.74 27.11
C GLU A 267 21.15 0.79 27.16
N HIS A 268 20.02 1.33 26.66
CA HIS A 268 19.77 2.77 26.48
C HIS A 268 20.92 3.50 25.75
N ALA A 269 21.55 2.85 24.78
CA ALA A 269 22.73 3.38 24.12
C ALA A 269 22.43 4.62 23.25
N GLU A 270 23.30 5.62 23.28
CA GLU A 270 23.15 6.86 22.48
C GLU A 270 23.07 6.59 20.96
N THR A 271 23.59 5.45 20.49
CA THR A 271 23.55 5.05 19.07
C THR A 271 22.20 4.50 18.61
N THR A 272 21.23 4.29 19.50
CA THR A 272 19.96 3.60 19.21
C THR A 272 19.19 4.21 18.03
N GLY A 273 19.05 5.54 17.97
CA GLY A 273 18.37 6.21 16.86
C GLY A 273 19.03 5.99 15.50
N LYS A 274 20.38 5.95 15.44
CA LYS A 274 21.10 5.62 14.19
C LYS A 274 20.87 4.17 13.76
N GLN A 275 20.72 3.25 14.71
CA GLN A 275 20.46 1.85 14.41
C GLN A 275 19.02 1.61 13.93
N PHE A 276 18.05 2.38 14.40
CA PHE A 276 16.70 2.40 13.81
C PHE A 276 16.74 2.76 12.32
N GLU A 277 17.44 3.84 11.94
CA GLU A 277 17.63 4.20 10.53
C GLU A 277 18.32 3.10 9.69
N GLU A 278 19.35 2.45 10.24
CA GLU A 278 20.05 1.35 9.57
C GLU A 278 19.19 0.09 9.38
N VAL A 279 18.26 -0.19 10.31
CA VAL A 279 17.28 -1.29 10.22
C VAL A 279 16.15 -0.94 9.27
N LYS A 280 15.53 0.25 9.38
CA LYS A 280 14.46 0.72 8.46
C LYS A 280 14.93 0.68 7.01
N LYS A 281 16.14 1.19 6.74
CA LYS A 281 16.75 1.12 5.41
C LYS A 281 16.99 -0.32 4.95
N GLY A 282 17.47 -1.20 5.83
CA GLY A 282 17.71 -2.60 5.50
C GLY A 282 16.42 -3.37 5.18
N LEU A 283 15.35 -3.11 5.92
CA LEU A 283 14.01 -3.66 5.65
C LEU A 283 13.47 -3.18 4.29
N GLU A 284 13.62 -1.89 3.97
CA GLU A 284 13.19 -1.37 2.67
C GLU A 284 14.00 -1.95 1.50
N GLN A 285 15.31 -2.13 1.66
CA GLN A 285 16.13 -2.83 0.65
C GLN A 285 15.68 -4.28 0.47
N LEU A 286 15.50 -5.04 1.57
CA LEU A 286 15.04 -6.42 1.49
C LEU A 286 13.63 -6.52 0.88
N ARG A 287 12.73 -5.57 1.19
CA ARG A 287 11.40 -5.51 0.59
C ARG A 287 11.46 -5.26 -0.90
N GLN A 288 12.33 -4.36 -1.37
CA GLN A 288 12.53 -4.11 -2.79
C GLN A 288 13.10 -5.34 -3.51
N GLU A 289 14.04 -6.06 -2.89
CA GLU A 289 14.65 -7.29 -3.44
C GLU A 289 13.68 -8.48 -3.46
N ALA A 290 12.81 -8.59 -2.45
CA ALA A 290 11.77 -9.62 -2.36
C ALA A 290 10.48 -9.29 -3.15
N THR A 291 10.35 -8.06 -3.64
CA THR A 291 9.22 -7.63 -4.48
C THR A 291 9.43 -8.12 -5.91
N THR A 292 8.46 -8.85 -6.48
CA THR A 292 8.56 -9.31 -7.88
C THR A 292 7.58 -8.57 -8.78
N THR A 293 8.09 -7.93 -9.84
CA THR A 293 7.30 -7.38 -10.95
C THR A 293 7.09 -8.45 -12.04
N ARG A 294 5.87 -8.57 -12.57
CA ARG A 294 5.47 -9.53 -13.61
C ARG A 294 4.54 -8.90 -14.64
#